data_AF-A0A8H4VN98-F1
#
_entry.id   AF-A0A8H4VN98-F1
#
_cell.length_a   1.000
_cell.length_b   1.000
_cell.length_c   1.000
_cell.angle_alpha   90.00
_cell.angle_beta   90.00
_cell.angle_gamma   90.00
#
_symmetry.space_group_name_H-M   'P 1'
#
loop_
_entity.id
_entity.type
_entity.pdbx_description
1 polymer ?
#
loop_
_entity_poly.entity_id
_entity_poly.type
_entity_poly.pdbx_seq_one_letter_code
_entity_poly.pdbx_strand_id
1 'polypeptide(L)'
;MLEVAVALESVIYDYFETFPDYEVSKDELSTDDLDKLLPSMGFILAPFEAAKRKYINDPDTSILKTMVNLGLAKMEKYYRMTDDTPVYAAALLFNPTRKFQYIDKFWKESWKQPAKDAELWLVALDTPEHVLDEFDRYVVVDGVYGYYHAIDYWLEPSQKQQYLNLSKMALNILSILAMSEDPERAFSAAKIKITDRRNKLGA
;
A
#
# COMPACT_ATOMS: atom_id res chain seq x y z
N MET A 1 -6.44 -4.94 11.54
CA MET A 1 -6.00 -3.93 10.55
C MET A 1 -5.73 -2.58 11.20
N LEU A 2 -6.50 -2.15 12.21
CA LEU A 2 -6.22 -0.95 13.03
C LEU A 2 -4.85 -0.97 13.76
N GLU A 3 -4.39 -2.14 14.22
CA GLU A 3 -3.04 -2.30 14.84
C GLU A 3 -1.88 -2.08 13.85
N VAL A 4 -2.15 -2.09 12.54
CA VAL A 4 -1.14 -1.97 11.50
C VAL A 4 -0.79 -0.53 11.25
N ALA A 5 -1.80 0.31 11.03
CA ALA A 5 -1.65 1.73 10.80
C ALA A 5 -1.05 2.45 12.02
N VAL A 6 -1.59 2.24 13.22
CA VAL A 6 -1.12 2.92 14.45
C VAL A 6 0.31 2.51 14.82
N ALA A 7 0.65 1.24 14.64
CA ALA A 7 2.02 0.76 14.89
C ALA A 7 3.00 1.22 13.81
N LEU A 8 2.54 1.36 12.56
CA LEU A 8 3.36 1.92 11.47
C LEU A 8 3.60 3.40 11.74
N GLU A 9 2.57 4.23 11.97
CA GLU A 9 2.74 5.68 12.25
C GLU A 9 3.69 5.93 13.42
N SER A 10 3.49 5.26 14.56
CA SER A 10 4.34 5.44 15.75
C SER A 10 5.79 5.02 15.51
N VAL A 11 6.04 3.95 14.75
CA VAL A 11 7.41 3.49 14.42
C VAL A 11 8.04 4.37 13.34
N ILE A 12 7.23 4.89 12.41
CA ILE A 12 7.66 5.82 11.36
C ILE A 12 8.14 7.13 11.98
N TYR A 13 7.35 7.76 12.85
CA TYR A 13 7.69 9.08 13.39
C TYR A 13 8.91 9.05 14.32
N ASP A 14 9.03 8.06 15.22
CA ASP A 14 10.14 8.02 16.20
C ASP A 14 11.47 7.48 15.61
N TYR A 15 11.42 6.61 14.59
CA TYR A 15 12.63 5.98 14.05
C TYR A 15 13.19 6.73 12.83
N PHE A 16 12.34 7.35 12.00
CA PHE A 16 12.77 7.88 10.70
C PHE A 16 13.30 9.31 10.71
N GLU A 17 13.01 10.13 11.74
CA GLU A 17 13.65 11.46 11.88
C GLU A 17 15.20 11.39 11.94
N THR A 18 15.75 10.21 12.20
CA THR A 18 17.21 9.98 12.26
C THR A 18 17.85 9.61 10.92
N PHE A 19 17.07 9.39 9.86
CA PHE A 19 17.58 9.01 8.53
C PHE A 19 17.55 10.22 7.58
N PRO A 20 18.70 10.62 6.99
CA PRO A 20 18.78 11.82 6.13
C PRO A 20 17.91 11.76 4.87
N ASP A 21 17.48 10.55 4.46
CA ASP A 21 16.59 10.36 3.29
C ASP A 21 15.10 10.46 3.63
N TYR A 22 14.72 10.55 4.92
CA TYR A 22 13.32 10.58 5.38
C TYR A 22 12.54 11.80 4.87
N GLU A 23 13.17 12.97 4.88
CA GLU A 23 12.52 14.22 4.46
C GLU A 23 12.29 14.25 2.94
N VAL A 24 13.11 13.52 2.18
CA VAL A 24 13.02 13.41 0.71
C VAL A 24 11.91 12.44 0.29
N SER A 25 11.50 11.52 1.15
CA SER A 25 10.57 10.43 0.82
C SER A 25 9.28 10.43 1.64
N LYS A 26 9.02 11.48 2.43
CA LYS A 26 7.79 11.62 3.22
C LYS A 26 6.53 11.53 2.35
N ASP A 27 6.60 11.99 1.10
CA ASP A 27 5.50 11.87 0.13
C ASP A 27 5.22 10.41 -0.29
N GLU A 28 6.19 9.50 -0.12
CA GLU A 28 6.00 8.06 -0.34
C GLU A 28 5.36 7.37 0.87
N LEU A 29 5.40 8.00 2.05
CA LEU A 29 4.77 7.57 3.29
C LEU A 29 3.34 8.14 3.37
N SER A 30 2.47 7.64 2.52
CA SER A 30 1.02 7.85 2.64
C SER A 30 0.33 6.50 2.50
N THR A 31 -0.50 6.18 3.47
CA THR A 31 -1.31 4.97 3.50
C THR A 31 -2.79 5.27 3.26
N ASP A 32 -3.11 6.47 2.79
CA ASP A 32 -4.49 6.87 2.53
C ASP A 32 -5.00 6.20 1.25
N ASP A 33 -4.15 6.21 0.22
CA ASP A 33 -4.44 5.58 -1.07
C ASP A 33 -3.88 4.16 -1.13
N LEU A 34 -4.68 3.22 -1.62
CA LEU A 34 -4.34 1.81 -1.65
C LEU A 34 -3.07 1.50 -2.47
N ASP A 35 -2.82 2.26 -3.53
CA ASP A 35 -1.66 2.11 -4.41
C ASP A 35 -0.34 2.57 -3.78
N LYS A 36 -0.40 3.35 -2.71
CA LYS A 36 0.78 3.86 -1.97
C LYS A 36 1.20 2.95 -0.81
N LEU A 37 0.36 1.98 -0.42
CA LEU A 37 0.63 1.07 0.71
C LEU A 37 1.88 0.21 0.52
N LEU A 38 1.96 -0.57 -0.58
CA LEU A 38 3.10 -1.45 -0.85
C LEU A 38 4.42 -0.66 -0.96
N PRO A 39 4.45 0.50 -1.64
CA PRO A 39 5.59 1.40 -1.60
C PRO A 39 5.98 1.87 -0.20
N SER A 40 5.00 2.31 0.61
CA SER A 40 5.24 2.74 2.00
C SER A 40 5.86 1.62 2.82
N MET A 41 5.34 0.40 2.68
CA MET A 41 5.90 -0.78 3.35
C MET A 41 7.34 -1.06 2.90
N GLY A 42 7.63 -0.91 1.60
CA GLY A 42 8.98 -1.09 1.05
C GLY A 42 9.96 -0.07 1.60
N PHE A 43 9.54 1.19 1.68
CA PHE A 43 10.31 2.26 2.27
C PHE A 43 10.64 1.96 3.74
N ILE A 44 9.67 1.46 4.51
CA ILE A 44 9.86 1.13 5.92
C ILE A 44 10.77 -0.08 6.11
N LEU A 45 10.70 -1.08 5.22
CA LEU A 45 11.51 -2.29 5.28
C LEU A 45 13.01 -2.00 5.12
N ALA A 46 13.37 -1.04 4.26
CA ALA A 46 14.77 -0.79 3.88
C ALA A 46 15.70 -0.48 5.08
N PRO A 47 15.36 0.42 6.02
CA PRO A 47 16.16 0.65 7.23
C PRO A 47 16.30 -0.59 8.13
N PHE A 48 15.24 -1.40 8.29
CA PHE A 48 15.32 -2.62 9.09
C PHE A 48 16.29 -3.63 8.47
N GLU A 49 16.29 -3.77 7.15
CA GLU A 49 17.25 -4.63 6.46
C GLU A 49 18.68 -4.11 6.57
N ALA A 50 18.88 -2.79 6.44
CA ALA A 50 20.18 -2.16 6.63
C ALA A 50 20.70 -2.36 8.06
N ALA A 51 19.85 -2.15 9.07
CA ALA A 51 20.17 -2.38 10.47
C ALA A 51 20.50 -3.86 10.76
N LYS A 52 19.75 -4.80 10.17
CA LYS A 52 20.05 -6.23 10.28
C LYS A 52 21.44 -6.55 9.74
N ARG A 53 21.79 -6.05 8.55
CA ARG A 53 23.12 -6.25 7.96
C ARG A 53 24.24 -5.65 8.81
N LYS A 54 24.01 -4.45 9.37
CA LYS A 54 24.99 -3.75 10.21
C LYS A 54 25.28 -4.50 11.50
N TYR A 55 24.24 -4.96 12.20
CA TYR A 55 24.39 -5.50 13.54
C TYR A 55 24.60 -7.00 13.60
N ILE A 56 24.28 -7.79 12.55
CA ILE A 56 24.25 -9.26 12.61
C ILE A 56 25.49 -9.91 13.26
N ASN A 57 26.68 -9.41 12.99
CA ASN A 57 27.95 -9.96 13.50
C ASN A 57 28.50 -9.23 14.73
N ASP A 58 27.84 -8.18 15.21
CA ASP A 58 28.33 -7.38 16.34
C ASP A 58 27.87 -8.01 17.69
N PRO A 59 28.79 -8.50 18.53
CA PRO A 59 28.44 -9.16 19.79
C PRO A 59 27.79 -8.22 20.81
N ASP A 60 28.02 -6.91 20.75
CA ASP A 60 27.58 -5.94 21.76
C ASP A 60 26.18 -5.37 21.49
N THR A 61 25.53 -5.81 20.41
CA THR A 61 24.26 -5.23 19.91
C THR A 61 23.04 -6.13 20.14
N SER A 62 23.08 -7.01 21.14
CA SER A 62 22.03 -8.01 21.40
C SER A 62 20.61 -7.44 21.48
N ILE A 63 20.43 -6.28 22.16
CA ILE A 63 19.13 -5.61 22.26
C ILE A 63 18.68 -5.07 20.89
N LEU A 64 19.57 -4.39 20.16
CA LEU A 64 19.27 -3.84 18.83
C LEU A 64 18.94 -4.93 17.82
N LYS A 65 19.67 -6.05 17.83
CA LYS A 65 19.37 -7.24 17.02
C LYS A 65 17.96 -7.75 17.30
N THR A 66 17.57 -7.82 18.57
CA THR A 66 16.24 -8.27 18.98
C THR A 66 15.16 -7.33 18.46
N MET A 67 15.34 -6.01 18.63
CA MET A 67 14.41 -5.00 18.14
C MET A 67 14.25 -5.04 16.61
N VAL A 68 15.35 -5.14 15.87
CA VAL A 68 15.34 -5.27 14.41
C VAL A 68 14.63 -6.54 13.96
N ASN A 69 14.88 -7.67 14.63
CA ASN A 69 14.21 -8.93 14.30
C ASN A 69 12.70 -8.87 14.56
N LEU A 70 12.26 -8.22 15.64
CA LEU A 70 10.84 -8.00 15.93
C LEU A 70 10.18 -7.13 14.85
N GLY A 71 10.84 -6.04 14.45
CA GLY A 71 10.36 -5.18 13.36
C GLY A 71 10.24 -5.93 12.04
N LEU A 72 11.27 -6.70 11.66
CA LEU A 72 11.26 -7.52 10.44
C LEU A 72 10.18 -8.61 10.48
N ALA A 73 9.97 -9.28 11.62
CA ALA A 73 8.90 -10.27 11.77
C ALA A 73 7.51 -9.62 11.62
N LYS A 74 7.35 -8.38 12.10
CA LYS A 74 6.13 -7.61 11.91
C LYS A 74 5.92 -7.23 10.44
N MET A 75 6.97 -6.79 9.74
CA MET A 75 6.91 -6.51 8.30
C MET A 75 6.55 -7.75 7.49
N GLU A 76 7.16 -8.90 7.80
CA GLU A 76 6.85 -10.17 7.13
C GLU A 76 5.37 -10.54 7.30
N LYS A 77 4.81 -10.37 8.50
CA LYS A 77 3.38 -10.57 8.74
C LYS A 77 2.53 -9.69 7.83
N TYR A 78 2.88 -8.42 7.66
CA TYR A 78 2.10 -7.51 6.82
C TYR A 78 2.23 -7.80 5.33
N TYR A 79 3.42 -8.14 4.84
CA TYR A 79 3.59 -8.57 3.46
C TYR A 79 2.79 -9.84 3.14
N ARG A 80 2.75 -10.82 4.05
CA ARG A 80 1.90 -12.01 3.87
C ARG A 80 0.42 -11.64 3.72
N MET A 81 -0.08 -10.70 4.52
CA MET A 81 -1.46 -10.23 4.41
C MET A 81 -1.73 -9.54 3.06
N THR A 82 -0.74 -8.84 2.49
CA THR A 82 -0.88 -8.23 1.16
C THR A 82 -0.78 -9.26 0.05
N ASP A 83 0.01 -10.32 0.22
CA ASP A 83 0.12 -11.43 -0.74
C ASP A 83 -1.19 -12.23 -0.83
N ASP A 84 -1.91 -12.36 0.29
CA ASP A 84 -3.21 -13.07 0.35
C ASP A 84 -4.35 -12.30 -0.37
N THR A 85 -4.19 -10.99 -0.59
CA THR A 85 -5.23 -10.15 -1.20
C THR A 85 -4.70 -9.41 -2.43
N PRO A 86 -5.06 -9.82 -3.65
CA PRO A 86 -4.47 -9.25 -4.88
C PRO A 86 -4.79 -7.77 -5.10
N VAL A 87 -5.75 -7.21 -4.37
CA VAL A 87 -6.19 -5.82 -4.49
C VAL A 87 -5.06 -4.81 -4.26
N TYR A 88 -4.10 -5.12 -3.39
CA TYR A 88 -2.95 -4.25 -3.10
C TYR A 88 -1.99 -4.17 -4.29
N ALA A 89 -1.70 -5.31 -4.91
CA ALA A 89 -0.88 -5.36 -6.12
C ALA A 89 -1.60 -4.71 -7.30
N ALA A 90 -2.91 -4.97 -7.45
CA ALA A 90 -3.71 -4.33 -8.50
C ALA A 90 -3.74 -2.80 -8.36
N ALA A 91 -3.93 -2.26 -7.16
CA ALA A 91 -3.90 -0.82 -6.93
C ALA A 91 -2.55 -0.20 -7.34
N LEU A 92 -1.43 -0.85 -6.98
CA LEU A 92 -0.09 -0.44 -7.41
C LEU A 92 0.04 -0.44 -8.94
N LEU A 93 -0.50 -1.46 -9.61
CA LEU A 93 -0.44 -1.56 -11.07
C LEU A 93 -1.31 -0.50 -11.76
N PHE A 94 -2.44 -0.13 -11.18
CA PHE A 94 -3.29 0.97 -11.68
C PHE A 94 -2.73 2.37 -11.41
N ASN A 95 -1.63 2.50 -10.66
CA ASN A 95 -0.93 3.77 -10.53
C ASN A 95 -0.17 4.09 -11.83
N PRO A 96 -0.50 5.20 -12.52
CA PRO A 96 0.07 5.53 -13.82
C PRO A 96 1.58 5.80 -13.80
N THR A 97 2.19 6.07 -12.64
CA THR A 97 3.63 6.34 -12.49
C THR A 97 4.46 5.12 -12.12
N ARG A 98 3.83 4.01 -11.68
CA ARG A 98 4.52 2.87 -11.05
C ARG A 98 4.48 1.61 -11.91
N LYS A 99 3.29 1.00 -12.06
CA LYS A 99 3.07 -0.20 -12.88
C LYS A 99 4.12 -1.30 -12.60
N PHE A 100 4.45 -2.11 -13.60
CA PHE A 100 5.54 -3.09 -13.52
C PHE A 100 6.93 -2.46 -13.39
N GLN A 101 7.12 -1.23 -13.87
CA GLN A 101 8.41 -0.53 -13.79
C GLN A 101 8.85 -0.35 -12.34
N TYR A 102 7.92 -0.08 -11.42
CA TYR A 102 8.18 0.00 -9.99
C TYR A 102 8.60 -1.36 -9.40
N ILE A 103 7.85 -2.42 -9.73
CA ILE A 103 8.15 -3.79 -9.26
C ILE A 103 9.55 -4.20 -9.76
N ASP A 104 9.84 -4.01 -11.03
CA ASP A 104 11.12 -4.40 -11.64
C ASP A 104 12.30 -3.63 -11.04
N LYS A 105 12.09 -2.36 -10.66
CA LYS A 105 13.12 -1.49 -10.10
C LYS A 105 13.37 -1.71 -8.60
N PHE A 106 12.32 -1.89 -7.81
CA PHE A 106 12.41 -1.81 -6.35
C PHE A 106 12.19 -3.14 -5.63
N TRP A 107 11.59 -4.15 -6.28
CA TRP A 107 11.32 -5.43 -5.63
C TRP A 107 12.49 -6.40 -5.80
N LYS A 108 12.65 -7.29 -4.82
CA LYS A 108 13.60 -8.40 -4.90
C LYS A 108 13.22 -9.33 -6.04
N GLU A 109 14.23 -9.91 -6.71
CA GLU A 109 14.01 -10.78 -7.86
C GLU A 109 13.05 -11.94 -7.56
N SER A 110 13.16 -12.52 -6.37
CA SER A 110 12.27 -13.60 -5.90
C SER A 110 10.80 -13.20 -5.74
N TRP A 111 10.50 -11.91 -5.68
CA TRP A 111 9.13 -11.38 -5.49
C TRP A 111 8.47 -10.97 -6.79
N LYS A 112 9.26 -10.72 -7.86
CA LYS A 112 8.74 -10.18 -9.11
C LYS A 112 7.80 -11.15 -9.82
N GLN A 113 8.21 -12.41 -9.99
CA GLN A 113 7.38 -13.38 -10.70
C GLN A 113 6.07 -13.69 -9.98
N PRO A 114 6.04 -13.96 -8.65
CA PRO A 114 4.78 -14.12 -7.93
C PRO A 114 3.83 -12.91 -8.04
N ALA A 115 4.38 -11.68 -8.07
CA ALA A 115 3.60 -10.47 -8.23
C ALA A 115 3.00 -10.33 -9.64
N LYS A 116 3.77 -10.71 -10.66
CA LYS A 116 3.31 -10.76 -12.06
C LYS A 116 2.34 -11.91 -12.28
N ASP A 117 2.53 -13.05 -11.65
CA ASP A 117 1.55 -14.14 -11.71
C ASP A 117 0.27 -13.76 -10.95
N ALA A 118 0.34 -12.87 -9.96
CA ALA A 118 -0.85 -12.31 -9.35
C ALA A 118 -1.66 -11.40 -10.30
N GLU A 119 -1.11 -10.96 -11.44
CA GLU A 119 -1.84 -10.35 -12.56
C GLU A 119 -2.93 -11.29 -13.10
N LEU A 120 -2.72 -12.61 -13.02
CA LEU A 120 -3.73 -13.63 -13.35
C LEU A 120 -4.98 -13.53 -12.45
N TRP A 121 -4.93 -12.82 -11.32
CA TRP A 121 -6.12 -12.57 -10.50
C TRP A 121 -7.10 -11.58 -11.12
N LEU A 122 -6.67 -10.69 -12.01
CA LEU A 122 -7.60 -9.86 -12.78
C LEU A 122 -8.48 -10.79 -13.63
N VAL A 123 -7.87 -11.77 -14.31
CA VAL A 123 -8.54 -12.83 -15.10
C VAL A 123 -9.49 -13.67 -14.23
N ALA A 124 -9.14 -13.96 -12.98
CA ALA A 124 -9.93 -14.77 -12.05
C ALA A 124 -11.24 -14.12 -11.57
N LEU A 125 -11.41 -12.79 -11.73
CA LEU A 125 -12.63 -12.06 -11.34
C LEU A 125 -13.76 -12.11 -12.38
N ASP A 126 -13.73 -13.08 -13.31
CA ASP A 126 -14.62 -13.11 -14.49
C ASP A 126 -14.52 -11.78 -15.28
N THR A 127 -13.31 -11.20 -15.32
CA THR A 127 -13.09 -9.98 -16.10
C THR A 127 -13.24 -10.29 -17.57
N PRO A 128 -14.03 -9.50 -18.30
CA PRO A 128 -14.15 -9.69 -19.74
C PRO A 128 -12.80 -9.55 -20.44
N GLU A 129 -12.57 -10.33 -21.51
CA GLU A 129 -11.34 -10.33 -22.32
C GLU A 129 -10.87 -8.92 -22.73
N HIS A 130 -11.81 -8.03 -23.06
CA HIS A 130 -11.51 -6.65 -23.43
C HIS A 130 -10.85 -5.81 -22.32
N VAL A 131 -11.02 -6.18 -21.04
CA VAL A 131 -10.33 -5.53 -19.91
C VAL A 131 -8.86 -5.92 -19.91
N LEU A 132 -8.54 -7.16 -20.24
CA LEU A 132 -7.16 -7.66 -20.30
C LEU A 132 -6.39 -7.00 -21.45
N ASP A 133 -7.01 -6.89 -22.63
CA ASP A 133 -6.41 -6.17 -23.77
C ASP A 133 -6.18 -4.67 -23.48
N GLU A 134 -7.09 -4.03 -22.74
CA GLU A 134 -6.88 -2.65 -22.27
C GLU A 134 -5.75 -2.57 -21.25
N PHE A 135 -5.64 -3.54 -20.34
CA PHE A 135 -4.62 -3.61 -19.31
C PHE A 135 -3.23 -3.81 -19.90
N ASP A 136 -3.06 -4.79 -20.79
CA ASP A 136 -1.80 -5.08 -21.48
C ASP A 136 -1.26 -3.85 -22.21
N ARG A 137 -2.14 -3.09 -22.86
CA ARG A 137 -1.77 -1.81 -23.50
C ARG A 137 -1.41 -0.73 -22.48
N TYR A 138 -2.06 -0.69 -21.33
CA TYR A 138 -1.82 0.31 -20.31
C TYR A 138 -0.50 0.09 -19.56
N VAL A 139 -0.18 -1.16 -19.19
CA VAL A 139 0.97 -1.49 -18.35
C VAL A 139 2.33 -1.29 -19.04
N VAL A 140 2.36 -1.39 -20.36
CA VAL A 140 3.57 -1.16 -21.18
C VAL A 140 3.87 0.32 -21.45
N VAL A 141 2.90 1.21 -21.25
CA VAL A 141 3.11 2.66 -21.41
C VAL A 141 3.97 3.17 -20.26
N ASP A 142 4.95 4.01 -20.57
CA ASP A 142 5.81 4.64 -19.57
C ASP A 142 5.03 5.38 -18.48
N GLY A 143 5.67 5.52 -17.32
CA GLY A 143 5.12 6.26 -16.18
C GLY A 143 4.59 7.64 -16.58
N VAL A 144 3.31 7.91 -16.32
CA VAL A 144 2.68 9.21 -16.58
C VAL A 144 2.65 10.02 -15.28
N TYR A 145 3.44 11.08 -15.26
CA TYR A 145 3.58 12.00 -14.12
C TYR A 145 2.61 13.18 -14.23
N GLY A 146 2.40 13.89 -13.13
CA GLY A 146 1.54 15.09 -13.07
C GLY A 146 0.22 14.89 -12.30
N TYR A 147 -0.01 13.71 -11.73
CA TYR A 147 -1.16 13.40 -10.88
C TYR A 147 -0.69 13.07 -9.46
N TYR A 148 -1.33 13.66 -8.46
CA TYR A 148 -1.02 13.38 -7.05
C TYR A 148 -1.71 12.10 -6.55
N HIS A 149 -2.97 11.88 -6.96
CA HIS A 149 -3.69 10.63 -6.74
C HIS A 149 -3.87 9.87 -8.06
N ALA A 150 -3.66 8.54 -8.03
CA ALA A 150 -3.86 7.71 -9.20
C ALA A 150 -5.31 7.76 -9.72
N ILE A 151 -6.28 7.96 -8.83
CA ILE A 151 -7.70 8.08 -9.19
C ILE A 151 -7.97 9.24 -10.14
N ASP A 152 -7.23 10.36 -10.00
CA ASP A 152 -7.42 11.55 -10.84
C ASP A 152 -7.09 11.27 -12.31
N TYR A 153 -6.03 10.49 -12.56
CA TYR A 153 -5.67 10.03 -13.90
C TYR A 153 -6.82 9.25 -14.56
N TRP A 154 -7.44 8.33 -13.82
CA TRP A 154 -8.56 7.52 -14.34
C TRP A 154 -9.87 8.29 -14.43
N LEU A 155 -10.00 9.45 -13.76
CA LEU A 155 -11.16 10.32 -13.87
C LEU A 155 -11.19 11.15 -15.16
N GLU A 156 -10.02 11.40 -15.75
CA GLU A 156 -9.87 12.17 -16.99
C GLU A 156 -10.71 11.61 -18.16
N PRO A 157 -11.45 12.47 -18.90
CA PRO A 157 -12.26 12.02 -20.03
C PRO A 157 -11.46 11.29 -21.11
N SER A 158 -10.22 11.70 -21.35
CA SER A 158 -9.33 11.07 -22.34
C SER A 158 -8.99 9.62 -21.95
N GLN A 159 -8.67 9.38 -20.67
CA GLN A 159 -8.34 8.04 -20.19
C GLN A 159 -9.57 7.12 -20.19
N LYS A 160 -10.74 7.64 -19.79
CA LYS A 160 -12.00 6.88 -19.86
C LYS A 160 -12.40 6.50 -21.29
N GLN A 161 -12.08 7.33 -22.28
CA GLN A 161 -12.34 7.02 -23.70
C GLN A 161 -11.33 6.01 -24.24
N GLN A 162 -10.07 6.11 -23.84
CA GLN A 162 -9.00 5.21 -24.29
C GLN A 162 -9.11 3.80 -23.67
N TYR A 163 -9.57 3.74 -22.41
CA TYR A 163 -9.64 2.54 -21.58
C TYR A 163 -11.04 2.40 -20.97
N LEU A 164 -12.03 2.07 -21.80
CA LEU A 164 -13.45 2.15 -21.46
C LEU A 164 -13.85 1.25 -20.30
N ASN A 165 -13.24 0.09 -20.16
CA ASN A 165 -13.60 -0.92 -19.16
C ASN A 165 -12.56 -0.97 -18.04
N LEU A 166 -11.29 -0.84 -18.39
CA LEU A 166 -10.21 -0.80 -17.43
C LEU A 166 -10.30 0.41 -16.50
N SER A 167 -10.71 1.59 -17.01
CA SER A 167 -10.92 2.77 -16.14
C SER A 167 -11.98 2.51 -15.07
N LYS A 168 -13.05 1.76 -15.37
CA LYS A 168 -14.07 1.40 -14.36
C LYS A 168 -13.49 0.49 -13.28
N MET A 169 -12.68 -0.48 -13.68
CA MET A 169 -12.01 -1.39 -12.75
C MET A 169 -10.99 -0.65 -11.88
N ALA A 170 -10.17 0.20 -12.49
CA ALA A 170 -9.20 1.03 -11.80
C ALA A 170 -9.89 1.93 -10.77
N LEU A 171 -10.98 2.60 -11.13
CA LEU A 171 -11.75 3.43 -10.21
C LEU A 171 -12.34 2.62 -9.05
N ASN A 172 -12.89 1.42 -9.33
CA ASN A 172 -13.41 0.55 -8.28
C ASN A 172 -12.31 0.17 -7.27
N ILE A 173 -11.12 -0.18 -7.75
CA ILE A 173 -10.01 -0.62 -6.89
C ILE A 173 -9.37 0.58 -6.16
N LEU A 174 -9.05 1.66 -6.87
CA LEU A 174 -8.39 2.83 -6.29
C LEU A 174 -9.29 3.63 -5.33
N SER A 175 -10.61 3.45 -5.42
CA SER A 175 -11.55 4.02 -4.43
C SER A 175 -11.60 3.27 -3.11
N ILE A 176 -10.99 2.07 -3.04
CA ILE A 176 -10.83 1.35 -1.77
C ILE A 176 -9.79 2.11 -0.94
N LEU A 177 -10.16 2.53 0.25
CA LEU A 177 -9.23 3.15 1.19
C LEU A 177 -8.21 2.11 1.66
N ALA A 178 -6.91 2.45 1.73
CA ALA A 178 -5.92 1.53 2.26
C ALA A 178 -6.08 1.27 3.77
N MET A 179 -6.82 2.15 4.47
CA MET A 179 -7.05 2.08 5.91
C MET A 179 -8.54 2.13 6.26
N SER A 180 -8.95 1.34 7.25
CA SER A 180 -10.29 1.44 7.87
C SER A 180 -10.38 2.56 8.91
N GLU A 181 -9.43 3.50 8.95
CA GLU A 181 -9.36 4.48 10.03
C GLU A 181 -10.51 5.47 10.00
N ASP A 182 -10.88 6.04 8.84
CA ASP A 182 -11.96 7.03 8.78
C ASP A 182 -13.36 6.44 9.03
N PRO A 183 -13.72 5.27 8.48
CA PRO A 183 -14.95 4.58 8.89
C PRO A 183 -14.92 4.18 10.36
N GLU A 184 -13.85 3.56 10.88
CA GLU A 184 -13.79 3.12 12.28
C GLU A 184 -13.71 4.28 13.28
N ARG A 185 -13.06 5.40 12.93
CA ARG A 185 -13.07 6.65 13.70
C ARG A 185 -14.46 7.27 13.68
N ALA A 186 -15.14 7.30 12.53
CA ALA A 186 -16.53 7.73 12.44
C ALA A 186 -17.47 6.82 13.24
N PHE A 187 -17.29 5.50 13.20
CA PHE A 187 -18.06 4.53 13.98
C PHE A 187 -17.73 4.60 15.48
N SER A 188 -16.48 4.85 15.86
CA SER A 188 -16.06 5.05 17.24
C SER A 188 -16.58 6.37 17.81
N ALA A 189 -16.55 7.45 17.01
CA ALA A 189 -17.16 8.73 17.35
C ALA A 189 -18.69 8.64 17.43
N ALA A 190 -19.32 7.88 16.52
CA ALA A 190 -20.76 7.62 16.54
C ALA A 190 -21.16 6.74 17.73
N LYS A 191 -20.32 5.76 18.11
CA LYS A 191 -20.52 4.93 19.31
C LYS A 191 -20.58 5.79 20.57
N ILE A 192 -19.73 6.80 20.72
CA ILE A 192 -19.81 7.77 21.83
C ILE A 192 -21.18 8.48 21.83
N LYS A 193 -21.62 9.01 20.67
CA LYS A 193 -22.92 9.70 20.54
C LYS A 193 -24.14 8.81 20.75
N ILE A 194 -24.10 7.54 20.36
CA ILE A 194 -25.19 6.57 20.52
C ILE A 194 -25.29 6.11 21.98
N THR A 195 -24.16 5.93 22.67
CA THR A 195 -24.13 5.49 24.07
C THR A 195 -24.67 6.58 25.01
N ASP A 196 -24.35 7.85 24.74
CA ASP A 196 -24.83 8.99 25.55
C ASP A 196 -26.34 9.23 25.45
N ARG A 197 -26.95 8.98 24.27
CA ARG A 197 -28.41 9.10 24.10
C ARG A 197 -29.19 7.96 24.76
N ARG A 198 -28.61 6.76 24.85
CA ARG A 198 -29.27 5.61 25.49
C ARG A 198 -29.30 5.74 27.02
N ASN A 199 -28.36 6.49 27.61
CA ASN A 199 -28.34 6.79 29.06
C ASN A 199 -29.32 7.89 29.50
N LYS A 200 -30.07 8.52 28.58
CA LYS A 200 -31.05 9.58 28.89
C LYS A 200 -32.51 9.22 28.58
N LEU A 201 -32.81 7.95 28.24
CA LEU A 201 -34.19 7.47 28.02
C LEU A 201 -34.67 6.51 29.13
N GLY A 202 -34.06 6.60 30.31
CA GLY A 202 -34.47 5.85 31.49
C GLY A 202 -34.21 6.65 32.76
N ALA A 203 -35.02 7.68 32.99
CA ALA A 203 -35.30 8.31 34.28
C ALA A 203 -36.70 8.91 34.23
#